data_AF-A0AAD1ZJL5-F1
#
_entry.id   AF-A0AAD1ZJL5-F1
#
_cell.length_a   1.000
_cell.length_b   1.000
_cell.length_c   1.000
_cell.angle_alpha   90.00
_cell.angle_beta   90.00
_cell.angle_gamma   90.00
#
_symmetry.space_group_name_H-M   'P 1'
#
loop_
_entity.id
_entity.type
_entity.pdbx_description
1 polymer ?
#
loop_
_entity_poly.entity_id
_entity_poly.type
_entity_poly.pdbx_seq_one_letter_code
_entity_poly.pdbx_strand_id
1 'polypeptide(L)'
;MTQLIERHRRQSENSNKLGQPSIQLQENDSYGVLSKMIMDRTRELRQLKGEELQGLDMDELIKLEKKVQGVLNHVVETKNDKYFKEINLLMKKESKLMEENAKLKQQAEKSEGTVNGIEQSNQSERITNSHGSDTALRLSFPFPI
;
A
#
# COMPACT_ATOMS: atom_id res chain seq x y z
N MET A 1 -10.97 -25.02 -64.76
CA MET A 1 -10.14 -23.92 -64.23
C MET A 1 -10.58 -22.54 -64.73
N THR A 2 -11.11 -22.42 -65.95
CA THR A 2 -11.65 -21.17 -66.53
C THR A 2 -12.91 -20.62 -65.84
N GLN A 3 -13.82 -21.49 -65.40
CA GLN A 3 -15.04 -21.06 -64.69
C GLN A 3 -14.76 -20.41 -63.32
N LEU A 4 -13.66 -20.78 -62.66
CA LEU A 4 -13.25 -20.20 -61.38
C LEU A 4 -12.70 -18.77 -61.59
N ILE A 5 -11.90 -18.61 -62.64
CA ILE A 5 -11.33 -17.31 -63.06
C ILE A 5 -12.46 -16.36 -63.48
N GLU A 6 -13.45 -16.85 -64.22
CA GLU A 6 -14.59 -16.03 -64.63
C GLU A 6 -15.48 -15.62 -63.44
N ARG A 7 -15.68 -16.52 -62.47
CA ARG A 7 -16.42 -16.21 -61.24
C ARG A 7 -15.69 -15.17 -60.38
N HIS A 8 -14.37 -15.26 -60.30
CA HIS A 8 -13.54 -14.28 -59.59
C HIS A 8 -13.52 -12.92 -60.31
N ARG A 9 -13.47 -12.91 -61.65
CA ARG A 9 -13.55 -11.68 -62.47
C ARG A 9 -14.87 -10.95 -62.27
N ARG A 10 -16.00 -11.68 -62.20
CA ARG A 10 -17.32 -11.08 -61.92
C ARG A 10 -17.45 -10.56 -60.48
N GLN A 11 -16.86 -11.24 -59.50
CA GLN A 11 -16.81 -10.73 -58.12
C GLN A 11 -15.93 -9.48 -58.01
N SER A 12 -14.80 -9.43 -58.71
CA SER A 12 -13.92 -8.27 -58.77
C SER A 12 -14.59 -7.07 -59.47
N GLU A 13 -15.27 -7.29 -60.60
CA GLU A 13 -16.02 -6.25 -61.31
C GLU A 13 -17.20 -5.70 -60.48
N ASN A 14 -17.83 -6.54 -59.65
CA ASN A 14 -18.87 -6.12 -58.71
C ASN A 14 -18.31 -5.41 -57.45
N SER A 15 -17.14 -5.81 -56.95
CA SER A 15 -16.48 -5.12 -55.82
C SER A 15 -15.92 -3.75 -56.20
N ASN A 16 -15.64 -3.52 -57.49
CA ASN A 16 -15.18 -2.22 -57.99
C ASN A 16 -16.34 -1.23 -58.21
N LYS A 17 -17.61 -1.68 -58.20
CA LYS A 17 -18.82 -0.84 -58.32
C LYS A 17 -19.48 -0.54 -56.97
N LEU A 18 -19.25 -1.38 -55.97
CA LEU A 18 -19.57 -1.03 -54.60
C LEU A 18 -18.35 -0.30 -54.05
N GLY A 19 -18.30 1.02 -54.26
CA GLY A 19 -17.38 1.87 -53.54
C GLY A 19 -17.35 1.40 -52.08
N GLN A 20 -16.18 1.36 -51.47
CA GLN A 20 -16.03 0.97 -50.07
C GLN A 20 -16.51 2.14 -49.18
N PRO A 21 -17.70 2.06 -48.57
CA PRO A 21 -17.89 2.65 -47.26
C PRO A 21 -18.22 1.59 -46.20
N SER A 22 -18.48 0.33 -46.55
CA SER A 22 -19.08 -0.63 -45.60
C SER A 22 -18.14 -1.06 -44.46
N ILE A 23 -16.84 -1.26 -44.73
CA ILE A 23 -15.85 -1.65 -43.69
C ILE A 23 -15.49 -0.45 -42.81
N GLN A 24 -15.23 0.71 -43.42
CA GLN A 24 -14.94 1.94 -42.68
C GLN A 24 -16.13 2.43 -41.86
N LEU A 25 -17.36 2.32 -42.35
CA LEU A 25 -18.57 2.71 -41.62
C LEU A 25 -18.79 1.80 -40.40
N GLN A 26 -18.58 0.48 -40.53
CA GLN A 26 -18.67 -0.46 -39.41
C GLN A 26 -17.58 -0.25 -38.35
N GLU A 27 -16.34 0.07 -38.77
CA GLU A 27 -15.24 0.42 -37.85
C GLU A 27 -15.51 1.74 -37.11
N ASN A 28 -16.07 2.74 -37.80
CA ASN A 28 -16.46 4.02 -37.19
C ASN A 28 -17.61 3.85 -36.18
N ASP A 29 -18.61 3.03 -36.50
CA ASP A 29 -19.71 2.71 -35.57
C ASP A 29 -19.19 1.98 -34.32
N SER A 30 -18.26 1.04 -34.51
CA SER A 30 -17.63 0.30 -33.40
C SER A 30 -16.78 1.22 -32.50
N TYR A 31 -16.02 2.13 -33.11
CA TYR A 31 -15.24 3.12 -32.39
C TYR A 31 -16.13 4.10 -31.61
N GLY A 32 -17.22 4.58 -32.22
CA GLY A 32 -18.19 5.45 -31.56
C GLY A 32 -18.82 4.81 -30.32
N VAL A 33 -19.20 3.54 -30.41
CA VAL A 33 -19.73 2.76 -29.27
C VAL A 33 -18.69 2.61 -28.17
N LEU A 34 -17.44 2.27 -28.52
CA LEU A 34 -16.36 2.11 -27.54
C LEU A 34 -16.03 3.45 -26.85
N SER A 35 -15.95 4.54 -27.61
CA SER A 35 -15.69 5.88 -27.09
C SER A 35 -16.77 6.30 -26.10
N LYS A 36 -18.05 6.09 -26.44
CA LYS A 36 -19.18 6.35 -25.54
C LYS A 36 -19.08 5.53 -24.25
N MET A 37 -18.74 4.25 -24.35
CA MET A 37 -18.57 3.39 -23.18
C MET A 37 -17.44 3.90 -22.26
N ILE A 38 -16.31 4.35 -22.83
CA ILE A 38 -15.21 4.93 -22.05
C ILE A 38 -15.65 6.21 -21.34
N MET A 39 -16.39 7.09 -22.04
CA MET A 39 -16.94 8.31 -21.44
C MET A 39 -17.90 7.99 -20.28
N ASP A 40 -18.79 7.03 -20.47
CA ASP A 40 -19.74 6.60 -19.44
C ASP A 40 -19.02 6.01 -18.23
N ARG A 41 -18.05 5.11 -18.43
CA ARG A 41 -17.22 4.57 -17.34
C ARG A 41 -16.40 5.63 -16.62
N THR A 42 -15.86 6.59 -17.36
CA THR A 42 -15.11 7.71 -16.77
C THR A 42 -16.02 8.56 -15.89
N ARG A 43 -17.25 8.84 -16.33
CA ARG A 43 -18.26 9.55 -15.54
C ARG A 43 -18.65 8.75 -14.28
N GLU A 44 -18.90 7.45 -14.40
CA GLU A 44 -19.17 6.59 -13.24
C GLU A 44 -18.03 6.64 -12.20
N LEU A 45 -16.77 6.66 -12.65
CA LEU A 45 -15.61 6.78 -11.75
C LEU A 45 -15.56 8.14 -11.06
N ARG A 46 -15.89 9.23 -11.75
CA ARG A 46 -16.00 10.57 -11.15
C ARG A 46 -17.12 10.62 -10.10
N GLN A 47 -18.27 10.02 -10.40
CA GLN A 47 -19.38 9.91 -9.45
C GLN A 47 -18.99 9.12 -8.21
N LEU A 48 -18.30 7.98 -8.36
CA LEU A 48 -17.76 7.22 -7.22
C LEU A 48 -16.77 8.02 -6.35
N LYS A 49 -16.14 9.06 -6.90
CA LYS A 49 -15.28 10.02 -6.17
C LYS A 49 -16.05 11.19 -5.55
N GLY A 50 -17.36 11.30 -5.79
CA GLY A 50 -18.18 12.43 -5.35
C GLY A 50 -18.18 13.63 -6.31
N GLU A 51 -17.70 13.45 -7.53
CA GLU A 51 -17.69 14.46 -8.59
C GLU A 51 -18.88 14.26 -9.54
N GLU A 52 -19.35 15.30 -10.24
CA GLU A 52 -20.43 15.20 -11.26
C GLU A 52 -21.71 14.48 -10.78
N LEU A 53 -22.14 14.78 -9.55
CA LEU A 53 -23.35 14.22 -8.94
C LEU A 53 -24.63 14.94 -9.39
N GLN A 54 -24.50 16.08 -10.07
CA GLN A 54 -25.63 16.83 -10.59
C GLN A 54 -26.39 15.99 -11.62
N GLY A 55 -27.70 15.81 -11.41
CA GLY A 55 -28.57 15.03 -12.30
C GLY A 55 -28.80 13.58 -11.85
N LEU A 56 -28.16 13.13 -10.76
CA LEU A 56 -28.56 11.90 -10.09
C LEU A 56 -29.79 12.14 -9.20
N ASP A 57 -30.69 11.17 -9.17
CA ASP A 57 -31.80 11.17 -8.21
C ASP A 57 -31.35 10.70 -6.81
N MET A 58 -32.23 10.85 -5.82
CA MET A 58 -31.93 10.47 -4.44
C MET A 58 -31.63 8.97 -4.30
N ASP A 59 -32.33 8.11 -5.03
CA ASP A 59 -32.15 6.66 -4.95
C ASP A 59 -30.82 6.24 -5.58
N GLU A 60 -30.41 6.89 -6.66
CA GLU A 60 -29.11 6.73 -7.33
C GLU A 60 -27.97 7.17 -6.42
N LEU A 61 -28.11 8.31 -5.73
CA LEU A 61 -27.14 8.77 -4.73
C LEU A 61 -27.01 7.77 -3.57
N ILE A 62 -28.13 7.26 -3.04
CA ILE A 62 -28.13 6.25 -1.98
C ILE A 62 -27.45 4.94 -2.45
N LYS A 63 -27.70 4.50 -3.68
CA LYS A 63 -27.06 3.30 -4.25
C LYS A 63 -25.55 3.52 -4.40
N LEU A 64 -25.14 4.69 -4.86
CA LEU A 64 -23.74 5.08 -5.00
C LEU A 64 -23.03 5.06 -3.64
N GLU A 65 -23.62 5.67 -2.63
CA GLU A 65 -23.11 5.70 -1.26
C GLU A 65 -22.95 4.27 -0.70
N LYS A 66 -23.98 3.43 -0.81
CA LYS A 66 -23.92 2.03 -0.37
C LYS A 66 -22.79 1.26 -1.05
N LYS A 67 -22.57 1.47 -2.35
CA LYS A 67 -21.49 0.83 -3.10
C LYS A 67 -20.12 1.27 -2.60
N VAL A 68 -19.92 2.57 -2.40
CA VAL A 68 -18.66 3.13 -1.87
C VAL A 68 -18.41 2.61 -0.46
N GLN A 69 -19.42 2.66 0.41
CA GLN A 69 -19.32 2.19 1.79
C GLN A 69 -18.98 0.70 1.88
N GLY A 70 -19.63 -0.14 1.06
CA GLY A 70 -19.35 -1.58 1.04
C GLY A 70 -17.91 -1.90 0.65
N VAL A 71 -17.38 -1.24 -0.39
CA VAL A 71 -15.97 -1.41 -0.80
C VAL A 71 -15.03 -0.87 0.27
N LEU A 72 -15.33 0.28 0.87
CA LEU A 72 -14.50 0.86 1.92
C LEU A 72 -14.39 -0.07 3.13
N ASN A 73 -15.51 -0.63 3.59
CA ASN A 73 -15.53 -1.60 4.69
C ASN A 73 -14.63 -2.81 4.37
N HIS A 74 -14.76 -3.38 3.18
CA HIS A 74 -13.91 -4.50 2.76
C HIS A 74 -12.42 -4.15 2.74
N VAL A 75 -12.07 -2.95 2.29
CA VAL A 75 -10.67 -2.46 2.29
C VAL A 75 -10.16 -2.30 3.73
N VAL A 76 -10.97 -1.76 4.63
CA VAL A 76 -10.61 -1.59 6.04
C VAL A 76 -10.41 -2.95 6.72
N GLU A 77 -11.34 -3.89 6.56
CA GLU A 77 -11.22 -5.26 7.08
C GLU A 77 -9.93 -5.93 6.58
N THR A 78 -9.68 -5.89 5.28
CA THR A 78 -8.48 -6.48 4.68
C THR A 78 -7.19 -5.85 5.21
N LYS A 79 -7.17 -4.53 5.44
CA LYS A 79 -6.01 -3.84 6.02
C LYS A 79 -5.82 -4.22 7.49
N ASN A 80 -6.90 -4.24 8.27
CA ASN A 80 -6.86 -4.64 9.67
C ASN A 80 -6.33 -6.07 9.83
N ASP A 81 -6.81 -7.01 9.01
CA ASP A 81 -6.31 -8.38 9.03
C ASP A 81 -4.80 -8.48 8.76
N LYS A 82 -4.28 -7.66 7.85
CA LYS A 82 -2.83 -7.59 7.58
C LYS A 82 -2.08 -7.05 8.79
N TYR A 83 -2.55 -5.96 9.38
CA TYR A 83 -1.93 -5.36 10.56
C TYR A 83 -1.95 -6.31 11.76
N PHE A 84 -3.08 -6.97 12.04
CA PHE A 84 -3.17 -7.94 13.14
C PHE A 84 -2.23 -9.12 12.95
N LYS A 85 -2.05 -9.61 11.72
CA LYS A 85 -1.07 -10.67 11.43
C LYS A 85 0.37 -10.21 11.71
N GLU A 86 0.71 -8.99 11.31
CA GLU A 86 2.04 -8.43 11.55
C GLU A 86 2.31 -8.16 13.03
N ILE A 87 1.34 -7.59 13.75
CA ILE A 87 1.42 -7.40 15.21
C ILE A 87 1.65 -8.75 15.90
N ASN A 88 0.87 -9.78 15.55
CA ASN A 88 1.03 -11.10 16.14
C ASN A 88 2.40 -11.73 15.85
N LEU A 89 2.95 -11.49 14.66
CA LEU A 89 4.29 -11.96 14.31
C LEU A 89 5.36 -11.26 15.16
N LEU A 90 5.24 -9.94 15.33
CA LEU A 90 6.16 -9.14 16.14
C LEU A 90 6.09 -9.52 17.62
N MET A 91 4.90 -9.69 18.19
CA MET A 91 4.70 -10.14 19.57
C MET A 91 5.37 -11.51 19.82
N LYS A 92 5.25 -12.45 18.88
CA LYS A 92 5.94 -13.75 18.98
C LYS A 92 7.46 -13.59 18.93
N LYS A 93 7.98 -12.68 18.12
CA LYS A 93 9.42 -12.40 18.04
C LYS A 93 9.93 -11.75 19.32
N GLU A 94 9.18 -10.79 19.87
CA GLU A 94 9.47 -10.15 21.15
C GLU A 94 9.56 -11.17 22.28
N SER A 95 8.58 -12.07 22.40
CA SER A 95 8.59 -13.12 23.44
C SER A 95 9.82 -14.02 23.33
N LYS A 96 10.20 -14.44 22.12
CA LYS A 96 11.40 -15.27 21.89
C LYS A 96 12.68 -14.53 22.28
N LEU A 97 12.80 -13.26 21.88
CA LEU A 97 13.96 -12.44 22.20
C LEU A 97 14.06 -12.18 23.70
N MET A 98 12.94 -11.97 24.39
CA MET A 98 12.91 -11.77 25.83
C MET A 98 13.36 -13.05 26.57
N GLU A 99 12.96 -14.23 26.11
CA GLU A 99 13.41 -15.52 26.65
C GLU A 99 14.91 -15.74 26.42
N GLU A 100 15.40 -15.50 25.21
CA GLU A 100 16.82 -15.64 24.88
C GLU A 100 17.69 -14.65 25.68
N ASN A 101 17.27 -13.40 25.77
CA ASN A 101 17.96 -12.37 26.55
C ASN A 101 18.01 -12.73 28.04
N ALA A 102 16.93 -13.29 28.60
CA ALA A 102 16.93 -13.79 29.98
C ALA A 102 17.91 -14.95 30.18
N LYS A 103 18.00 -15.90 29.25
CA LYS A 103 18.97 -17.01 29.29
C LYS A 103 20.41 -16.51 29.22
N LEU A 104 20.70 -15.57 28.32
CA LEU A 104 22.03 -14.98 28.17
C LEU A 104 22.47 -14.21 29.41
N LYS A 105 21.57 -13.43 30.02
CA LYS A 105 21.84 -12.74 31.30
C LYS A 105 22.20 -13.74 32.41
N GLN A 106 21.43 -14.82 32.54
CA GLN A 106 21.74 -15.86 33.53
C GLN A 106 23.09 -16.54 33.26
N GLN A 107 23.46 -16.74 31.99
CA GLN A 107 24.76 -17.32 31.63
C GLN A 107 25.91 -16.36 31.95
N ALA A 108 25.75 -15.06 31.66
CA ALA A 108 26.73 -14.03 31.97
C ALA A 108 27.01 -13.94 33.48
N GLU A 109 25.96 -13.93 34.31
CA GLU A 109 26.07 -13.94 35.77
C GLU A 109 26.81 -15.17 36.29
N LYS A 110 26.54 -16.36 35.72
CA LYS A 110 27.27 -17.60 36.07
C LYS A 110 28.75 -17.54 35.68
N SER A 111 29.09 -16.89 34.56
CA SER A 111 30.49 -16.72 34.14
C SER A 111 31.25 -15.69 34.97
N GLU A 112 30.62 -14.59 35.39
CA GLU A 112 31.22 -13.58 36.28
C GLU A 112 31.45 -14.11 37.71
N GLY A 113 30.54 -14.98 38.21
CA GLY A 113 30.74 -15.67 39.49
C GLY A 113 31.95 -16.60 39.53
N THR A 114 32.53 -16.96 38.39
CA THR A 114 33.73 -17.81 38.31
C THR A 114 35.03 -16.99 38.33
N VAL A 115 35.00 -15.70 38.00
CA VAL A 115 36.18 -14.82 38.00
C VAL A 115 36.47 -14.22 39.38
N ASN A 116 35.46 -14.10 40.24
CA ASN A 116 35.60 -13.50 41.58
C ASN A 116 36.22 -14.45 42.63
N GLY A 117 36.72 -15.63 42.24
CA GLY A 117 37.36 -16.60 43.13
C GLY A 117 38.87 -16.44 43.30
N ILE A 118 39.55 -15.53 42.58
CA ILE A 118 41.03 -15.47 42.61
C ILE A 118 41.63 -14.12 43.03
N GLU A 119 40.91 -12.99 43.05
CA GLU A 119 41.57 -11.71 43.32
C GLU A 119 40.87 -10.88 44.42
N GLN A 120 40.85 -11.44 45.65
CA GLN A 120 40.84 -10.63 46.86
C GLN A 120 42.19 -10.77 47.58
N SER A 121 43.08 -9.84 47.27
CA SER A 121 44.12 -9.28 48.16
C SER A 121 45.29 -8.88 47.29
N ASN A 122 45.36 -7.62 46.89
CA ASN A 122 46.58 -6.83 47.07
C ASN A 122 46.25 -5.35 46.90
N GLN A 123 46.50 -4.63 47.97
CA GLN A 123 46.36 -3.21 48.15
C GLN A 123 47.21 -2.45 47.13
N SER A 124 46.69 -1.35 46.58
CA SER A 124 47.55 -0.22 46.24
C SER A 124 46.76 1.09 46.22
N GLU A 125 47.37 2.06 46.90
CA GLU A 125 46.85 3.36 47.29
C GLU A 125 46.34 4.17 46.09
N ARG A 126 45.23 4.91 46.27
CA ARG A 126 44.94 6.03 45.37
C ARG A 126 44.67 7.31 46.14
N ILE A 127 45.68 8.16 46.06
CA ILE A 127 45.79 9.53 46.51
C ILE A 127 44.64 10.38 45.95
N THR A 128 44.18 11.30 46.80
CA THR A 128 43.19 12.36 46.56
C THR A 128 43.49 13.20 45.32
N ASN A 129 42.47 13.52 44.52
CA ASN A 129 42.41 14.87 43.96
C ASN A 129 40.97 15.35 43.82
N SER A 130 40.65 16.36 44.63
CA SER A 130 39.44 17.14 44.60
C SER A 130 39.55 18.18 43.49
N HIS A 131 38.70 18.09 42.47
CA HIS A 131 38.24 19.27 41.74
C HIS A 131 36.79 19.05 41.30
N GLY A 132 35.87 19.62 42.10
CA GLY A 132 34.49 19.80 41.70
C GLY A 132 34.41 20.81 40.55
N SER A 133 33.51 20.56 39.60
CA SER A 133 32.97 21.54 38.67
C SER A 133 31.64 21.02 38.13
N ASP A 134 30.60 21.31 38.90
CA ASP A 134 29.36 21.98 38.46
C ASP A 134 28.68 21.50 37.16
N THR A 135 27.60 20.73 37.28
CA THR A 135 26.65 20.45 36.18
C THR A 135 25.27 21.04 36.50
N ALA A 136 25.21 22.33 36.83
CA ALA A 136 23.95 23.06 36.94
C ALA A 136 23.47 23.52 35.55
N LEU A 137 22.60 22.73 34.91
CA LEU A 137 21.87 23.16 33.70
C LEU A 137 20.72 24.12 34.07
N ARG A 138 21.00 25.44 34.07
CA ARG A 138 19.95 26.49 34.12
C ARG A 138 19.28 26.65 32.75
N LEU A 139 18.13 26.01 32.56
CA LEU A 139 17.23 26.31 31.44
C LEU A 139 16.58 27.69 31.65
N SER A 140 17.11 28.70 30.97
CA SER A 140 16.51 30.03 30.92
C SER A 140 15.60 30.12 29.70
N PHE A 141 14.28 30.03 29.89
CA PHE A 141 13.30 30.50 28.92
C PHE A 141 12.64 31.77 29.47
N PRO A 142 12.70 32.91 28.77
CA PRO A 142 11.89 34.07 29.13
C PRO A 142 10.48 33.89 28.56
N PHE A 143 9.46 33.96 29.42
CA PHE A 143 8.07 34.12 29.01
C PHE A 143 7.80 35.62 28.73
N PRO A 144 7.20 35.97 27.57
CA PRO A 144 6.73 37.34 27.34
C PRO A 144 5.39 37.60 28.02
N ILE A 145 5.23 38.82 28.54
CA ILE A 145 3.96 39.46 28.92
C ILE A 145 3.40 40.16 27.69
#